data_AF-A0A8C4E9L4-F1
#
_entry.id   AF-A0A8C4E9L4-F1
#
_cell.length_a   1.000
_cell.length_b   1.000
_cell.length_c   1.000
_cell.angle_alpha   90.00
_cell.angle_beta   90.00
_cell.angle_gamma   90.00
#
_symmetry.space_group_name_H-M   'P 1'
#
loop_
_entity.id
_entity.type
_entity.pdbx_description
1 polymer ?
#
loop_
_entity_poly.entity_id
_entity_poly.type
_entity_poly.pdbx_seq_one_letter_code
_entity_poly.pdbx_strand_id
1 'polypeptide(L)'
;MAAELVEAMNMVKSFRVSDLQTLLASMGRSKSGLKQDLVGRALRLVQTEYSPELLKNVRQLYESRFPKTSGWLAARRPEGIPVAYSSLSSSPTATSQGADYLNGISKPIPTPAAEVKLVQLPFYQTLETLLPPTELIAQNNEKLQDSQCIFELTPNQADQIRNASELRPGIRSIQVVLRICYTDSIGVQEDQYPPNIAVKVNQSYCHVPGYYPSNKPGVEPRRPCRPVNITPWLHLSNVTNRVTVTWGNFGKRYSVAVYLVRVFTAADLFSQLKLCSVESAERCRERIQDKLRFDPESEIATTGLRVSLICPLVKMRLGVPCRVLTCAHLQCFDAVFFLQMNEKKPTWTCPVCDKPAPFELLTIDGLLSEILKETCEDIEEIEYLTDGSWRPIRDEKERDRERERSNTPEYPVVDICIPEANGHSPAHSSTSLTGKSGSSSVGASGAAGGPAVAPGGGAVVDLTLDSSSEEEGGVAGGDSEDTEDSADSPAPKRGRYNYDKDLVTAY
;
A
#
# COMPACT_ATOMS: atom_id res chain seq x y z
N MET A 1 -16.99 -16.88 -15.58
CA MET A 1 -16.36 -18.15 -15.15
C MET A 1 -15.01 -17.94 -14.48
N ALA A 2 -13.97 -17.39 -15.14
CA ALA A 2 -12.67 -17.20 -14.48
C ALA A 2 -12.69 -16.22 -13.28
N ALA A 3 -13.47 -15.13 -13.35
CA ALA A 3 -13.56 -14.14 -12.27
C ALA A 3 -14.23 -14.69 -10.99
N GLU A 4 -15.35 -15.40 -11.13
CA GLU A 4 -16.06 -16.04 -10.01
C GLU A 4 -15.22 -17.16 -9.36
N LEU A 5 -14.43 -17.91 -10.16
CA LEU A 5 -13.50 -18.90 -9.64
C LEU A 5 -12.43 -18.25 -8.76
N VAL A 6 -11.80 -17.18 -9.24
CA VAL A 6 -10.77 -16.44 -8.48
C VAL A 6 -11.37 -15.85 -7.20
N GLU A 7 -12.58 -15.31 -7.28
CA GLU A 7 -13.31 -14.77 -6.13
C GLU A 7 -13.58 -15.85 -5.08
N ALA A 8 -14.16 -16.98 -5.48
CA ALA A 8 -14.45 -18.10 -4.58
C ALA A 8 -13.18 -18.69 -3.94
N MET A 9 -12.10 -18.82 -4.71
CA MET A 9 -10.80 -19.24 -4.19
C MET A 9 -10.25 -18.26 -3.14
N ASN A 10 -10.44 -16.95 -3.33
CA ASN A 10 -10.04 -15.95 -2.35
C ASN A 10 -10.90 -16.01 -1.08
N MET A 11 -12.21 -16.24 -1.22
CA MET A 11 -13.11 -16.48 -0.08
C MET A 11 -12.65 -17.69 0.74
N VAL A 12 -12.38 -18.84 0.10
CA VAL A 12 -11.92 -20.07 0.77
C VAL A 12 -10.62 -19.85 1.56
N LYS A 13 -9.69 -19.03 1.06
CA LYS A 13 -8.45 -18.70 1.79
C LYS A 13 -8.66 -17.89 3.07
N SER A 14 -9.82 -17.24 3.21
CA SER A 14 -10.19 -16.46 4.40
C SER A 14 -10.84 -17.31 5.50
N PHE A 15 -11.26 -18.54 5.18
CA PHE A 15 -12.02 -19.41 6.07
C PHE A 15 -11.20 -19.94 7.27
N ARG A 16 -11.90 -20.20 8.37
CA ARG A 16 -11.38 -20.94 9.52
C ARG A 16 -11.41 -22.45 9.27
N VAL A 17 -10.78 -23.21 10.16
CA VAL A 17 -10.83 -24.67 10.15
C VAL A 17 -12.27 -25.15 10.19
N SER A 18 -13.10 -24.61 11.08
CA SER A 18 -14.55 -24.88 11.17
C SER A 18 -15.31 -24.63 9.87
N ASP A 19 -15.04 -23.51 9.20
CA ASP A 19 -15.72 -23.11 7.97
C ASP A 19 -15.29 -24.04 6.81
N LEU A 20 -14.01 -24.40 6.76
CA LEU A 20 -13.46 -25.36 5.79
C LEU A 20 -14.00 -26.77 6.05
N GLN A 21 -14.11 -27.19 7.31
CA GLN A 21 -14.73 -28.46 7.70
C GLN A 21 -16.20 -28.49 7.29
N THR A 22 -16.94 -27.39 7.51
CA THR A 22 -18.35 -27.26 7.12
C THR A 22 -18.52 -27.33 5.60
N LEU A 23 -17.69 -26.59 4.85
CA LEU A 23 -17.69 -26.60 3.39
C LEU A 23 -17.32 -27.99 2.82
N LEU A 24 -16.30 -28.64 3.37
CA LEU A 24 -15.87 -29.95 2.92
C LEU A 24 -16.92 -31.03 3.27
N ALA A 25 -17.54 -30.94 4.45
CA ALA A 25 -18.60 -31.84 4.87
C ALA A 25 -19.84 -31.72 3.97
N SER A 26 -20.27 -30.50 3.62
CA SER A 26 -21.41 -30.30 2.72
C SER A 26 -21.17 -30.85 1.30
N MET A 27 -19.91 -31.01 0.91
CA MET A 27 -19.48 -31.57 -0.38
C MET A 27 -19.01 -33.03 -0.27
N GLY A 28 -19.29 -33.70 0.86
CA GLY A 28 -18.94 -35.11 1.08
C GLY A 28 -17.44 -35.40 1.09
N ARG A 29 -16.61 -34.42 1.44
CA ARG A 29 -15.15 -34.56 1.53
C ARG A 29 -14.70 -34.75 2.98
N SER A 30 -13.52 -35.36 3.13
CA SER A 30 -12.90 -35.53 4.45
C SER A 30 -12.70 -34.17 5.13
N LYS A 31 -13.12 -34.10 6.40
CA LYS A 31 -13.04 -32.91 7.26
C LYS A 31 -11.83 -32.89 8.21
N SER A 32 -11.08 -33.98 8.32
CA SER A 32 -9.92 -34.06 9.23
C SER A 32 -8.65 -33.54 8.57
N GLY A 33 -7.76 -32.90 9.33
CA GLY A 33 -6.43 -32.45 8.89
C GLY A 33 -6.10 -31.03 9.31
N LEU A 34 -4.86 -30.60 9.09
CA LEU A 34 -4.43 -29.25 9.44
C LEU A 34 -5.10 -28.21 8.52
N LYS A 35 -5.13 -26.95 8.96
CA LYS A 35 -5.75 -25.86 8.19
C LYS A 35 -5.22 -25.80 6.75
N GLN A 36 -3.92 -25.98 6.55
CA GLN A 36 -3.32 -25.95 5.21
C GLN A 36 -3.85 -27.09 4.32
N ASP A 37 -4.05 -28.29 4.87
CA ASP A 37 -4.60 -29.44 4.14
C ASP A 37 -6.08 -29.25 3.80
N LEU A 38 -6.84 -28.63 4.72
CA LEU A 38 -8.25 -28.30 4.50
C LEU A 38 -8.41 -27.22 3.44
N VAL A 39 -7.60 -26.15 3.51
CA VAL A 39 -7.55 -25.10 2.48
C VAL A 39 -7.14 -25.71 1.13
N GLY A 40 -6.10 -26.54 1.10
CA GLY A 40 -5.64 -27.20 -0.12
C GLY A 40 -6.74 -28.05 -0.78
N ARG A 41 -7.48 -28.84 0.02
CA ARG A 41 -8.62 -29.63 -0.47
C ARG A 41 -9.78 -28.76 -0.95
N ALA A 42 -10.16 -27.74 -0.19
CA ALA A 42 -11.25 -26.84 -0.57
C ALA A 42 -10.93 -26.04 -1.84
N LEU A 43 -9.68 -25.59 -2.01
CA LEU A 43 -9.23 -24.92 -3.23
C LEU A 43 -9.20 -25.87 -4.43
N ARG A 44 -8.70 -27.10 -4.26
CA ARG A 44 -8.74 -28.12 -5.32
C ARG A 44 -10.18 -28.41 -5.71
N LEU A 45 -11.10 -28.55 -4.75
CA LEU A 45 -12.53 -28.79 -5.00
C LEU A 45 -13.17 -27.66 -5.83
N VAL A 46 -12.90 -26.40 -5.47
CA VAL A 46 -13.38 -25.22 -6.21
C VAL A 46 -12.81 -25.17 -7.63
N GLN A 47 -11.55 -25.57 -7.82
CA GLN A 47 -10.89 -25.63 -9.12
C GLN A 47 -11.36 -26.78 -10.01
N THR A 48 -11.65 -27.96 -9.44
CA THR A 48 -11.96 -29.18 -10.23
C THR A 48 -13.45 -29.36 -10.48
N GLU A 49 -14.32 -29.06 -9.52
CA GLU A 49 -15.76 -29.31 -9.65
C GLU A 49 -16.54 -28.08 -10.09
N TYR A 50 -16.13 -26.89 -9.65
CA TYR A 50 -16.72 -25.60 -10.01
C TYR A 50 -18.28 -25.61 -10.09
N SER A 51 -18.95 -26.24 -9.11
CA SER A 51 -20.41 -26.40 -9.17
C SER A 51 -21.15 -25.18 -8.61
N PRO A 52 -22.36 -24.84 -9.12
CA PRO A 52 -23.15 -23.73 -8.62
C PRO A 52 -23.47 -23.82 -7.12
N GLU A 53 -23.71 -25.05 -6.62
CA GLU A 53 -23.99 -25.32 -5.21
C GLU A 53 -22.75 -25.09 -4.33
N LEU A 54 -21.57 -25.51 -4.80
CA LEU A 54 -20.31 -25.23 -4.11
C LEU A 54 -20.05 -23.73 -4.01
N LEU A 55 -20.20 -22.99 -5.11
CA LEU A 55 -20.00 -21.54 -5.14
C LEU A 55 -21.02 -20.80 -4.27
N LYS A 56 -22.25 -21.31 -4.17
CA LYS A 56 -23.28 -20.79 -3.26
C LYS A 56 -22.89 -21.01 -1.80
N ASN A 57 -22.44 -22.20 -1.43
CA ASN A 57 -21.99 -22.53 -0.07
C ASN A 57 -20.77 -21.70 0.34
N VAL A 58 -19.78 -21.54 -0.56
CA VAL A 58 -18.63 -20.65 -0.33
C VAL A 58 -19.12 -19.22 -0.11
N ARG A 59 -20.03 -18.70 -0.94
CA ARG A 59 -20.58 -17.34 -0.76
C ARG A 59 -21.36 -17.20 0.54
N GLN A 60 -22.20 -18.15 0.92
CA GLN A 60 -22.95 -18.10 2.17
C GLN A 60 -22.06 -18.13 3.41
N LEU A 61 -21.06 -19.02 3.44
CA LEU A 61 -20.08 -19.09 4.54
C LEU A 61 -19.22 -17.82 4.60
N TYR A 62 -18.95 -17.20 3.46
CA TYR A 62 -18.24 -15.93 3.42
C TYR A 62 -19.12 -14.77 3.87
N GLU A 63 -20.37 -14.67 3.41
CA GLU A 63 -21.31 -13.59 3.73
C GLU A 63 -21.79 -13.64 5.18
N SER A 64 -21.94 -14.83 5.77
CA SER A 64 -22.24 -14.98 7.21
C SER A 64 -21.11 -14.42 8.10
N ARG A 65 -19.90 -14.33 7.55
CA ARG A 65 -18.68 -13.88 8.23
C ARG A 65 -18.30 -12.45 7.89
N PHE A 66 -18.59 -12.04 6.66
CA PHE A 66 -18.29 -10.73 6.11
C PHE A 66 -19.58 -10.22 5.46
N PRO A 67 -20.56 -9.74 6.25
CA PRO A 67 -21.83 -9.26 5.72
C PRO A 67 -21.58 -8.22 4.63
N LYS A 68 -22.15 -8.43 3.45
CA LYS A 68 -22.10 -7.44 2.38
C LYS A 68 -22.71 -6.14 2.91
N THR A 69 -21.90 -5.10 3.04
CA THR A 69 -22.32 -3.74 3.31
C THR A 69 -22.99 -3.16 2.06
N SER A 70 -24.12 -3.72 1.65
CA SER A 70 -24.92 -3.26 0.51
C SER A 70 -25.53 -1.86 0.73
N GLY A 71 -25.42 -1.29 1.94
CA GLY A 71 -25.78 0.11 2.22
C GLY A 71 -24.64 1.13 2.02
N TRP A 72 -23.38 0.70 1.98
CA TRP A 72 -22.23 1.62 2.04
C TRP A 72 -21.79 2.16 0.68
N LEU A 73 -22.05 1.43 -0.41
CA LEU A 73 -21.77 1.89 -1.77
C LEU A 73 -22.82 2.87 -2.31
N ALA A 74 -24.06 2.84 -1.77
CA ALA A 74 -25.14 3.73 -2.20
C ALA A 74 -24.95 5.18 -1.71
N ALA A 75 -24.25 5.38 -0.59
CA ALA A 75 -23.94 6.71 -0.05
C ALA A 75 -22.84 7.47 -0.84
N ARG A 76 -22.36 6.92 -1.96
CA ARG A 76 -21.33 7.51 -2.83
C ARG A 76 -21.86 7.98 -4.20
N ARG A 77 -23.16 8.30 -4.30
CA ARG A 77 -23.66 9.13 -5.42
C ARG A 77 -23.74 10.58 -4.94
N PRO A 78 -23.10 11.55 -5.63
CA PRO A 78 -23.63 12.91 -5.64
C PRO A 78 -25.06 12.84 -6.20
N GLU A 79 -26.01 13.53 -5.57
CA GLU A 79 -27.36 13.68 -6.08
C GLU A 79 -27.31 14.20 -7.52
N GLY A 80 -27.57 13.30 -8.48
CA GLY A 80 -27.87 13.67 -9.84
C GLY A 80 -29.27 14.27 -9.85
N ILE A 81 -29.37 15.47 -10.42
CA ILE A 81 -30.61 16.17 -10.77
C ILE A 81 -31.67 15.17 -11.25
N PRO A 82 -32.91 15.19 -10.70
CA PRO A 82 -33.95 14.30 -11.16
C PRO A 82 -34.36 14.71 -12.59
N VAL A 83 -33.93 13.94 -13.57
CA VAL A 83 -34.53 13.98 -14.91
C VAL A 83 -35.87 13.30 -14.79
N ALA A 84 -36.93 14.11 -14.78
CA ALA A 84 -38.30 13.63 -14.83
C ALA A 84 -38.52 12.87 -16.14
N TYR A 85 -38.52 11.54 -16.08
CA TYR A 85 -39.16 10.73 -17.10
C TYR A 85 -40.63 10.64 -16.74
N SER A 86 -41.44 11.42 -17.45
CA SER A 86 -42.90 11.27 -17.45
C SER A 86 -43.25 9.84 -17.84
N SER A 87 -43.75 9.08 -16.88
CA SER A 87 -44.46 7.82 -17.10
C SER A 87 -45.78 8.12 -17.79
N LEU A 88 -45.83 7.95 -19.11
CA LEU A 88 -47.09 7.78 -19.83
C LEU A 88 -47.38 6.30 -19.93
N SER A 89 -48.36 5.88 -19.13
CA SER A 89 -49.11 4.65 -19.32
C SER A 89 -49.87 4.73 -20.64
N SER A 90 -49.74 3.71 -21.47
CA SER A 90 -50.65 3.46 -22.58
C SER A 90 -50.72 1.95 -22.80
N SER A 91 -51.82 1.36 -22.32
CA SER A 91 -52.21 -0.03 -22.56
C SER A 91 -52.54 -0.26 -24.05
N PRO A 92 -52.51 -1.51 -24.54
CA PRO A 92 -52.43 -1.82 -25.96
C PRO A 92 -53.79 -1.77 -26.64
N THR A 93 -53.81 -1.37 -27.91
CA THR A 93 -54.93 -1.63 -28.81
C THR A 93 -54.44 -2.50 -29.97
N ALA A 94 -55.08 -3.64 -30.12
CA ALA A 94 -54.86 -4.60 -31.18
C ALA A 94 -55.55 -4.13 -32.46
N THR A 95 -54.84 -4.15 -33.58
CA THR A 95 -55.45 -4.35 -34.90
C THR A 95 -54.47 -5.04 -35.84
N SER A 96 -55.06 -5.91 -36.65
CA SER A 96 -54.51 -6.99 -37.46
C SER A 96 -53.92 -6.60 -38.82
N GLN A 97 -53.20 -7.56 -39.41
CA GLN A 97 -52.79 -7.75 -40.83
C GLN A 97 -51.43 -7.10 -41.18
N GLY A 98 -50.51 -7.75 -41.91
CA GLY A 98 -50.53 -9.03 -42.63
C GLY A 98 -49.12 -9.62 -42.74
N ALA A 99 -49.09 -10.90 -43.09
CA ALA A 99 -47.89 -11.70 -43.27
C ALA A 99 -47.12 -11.29 -44.53
N ASP A 100 -45.79 -11.36 -44.47
CA ASP A 100 -44.96 -11.77 -45.60
C ASP A 100 -43.72 -12.52 -45.08
N TYR A 101 -43.69 -13.81 -45.39
CA TYR A 101 -42.57 -14.72 -45.23
C TYR A 101 -41.66 -14.59 -46.47
N LEU A 102 -40.35 -14.39 -46.28
CA LEU A 102 -39.24 -15.16 -46.87
C LEU A 102 -37.94 -14.34 -47.05
N ASN A 103 -36.84 -14.99 -46.65
CA ASN A 103 -35.44 -14.78 -47.01
C ASN A 103 -34.65 -13.60 -46.41
N GLY A 104 -33.75 -13.94 -45.49
CA GLY A 104 -32.56 -13.16 -45.18
C GLY A 104 -31.78 -13.80 -44.04
N ILE A 105 -30.80 -14.65 -44.35
CA ILE A 105 -29.83 -15.16 -43.38
C ILE A 105 -29.25 -13.95 -42.63
N SER A 106 -29.59 -13.84 -41.35
CA SER A 106 -29.05 -12.80 -40.49
C SER A 106 -27.55 -13.04 -40.36
N LYS A 107 -26.71 -12.15 -40.91
CA LYS A 107 -25.30 -12.07 -40.53
C LYS A 107 -25.25 -12.02 -38.99
N PRO A 108 -24.34 -12.76 -38.33
CA PRO A 108 -24.21 -12.64 -36.88
C PRO A 108 -23.92 -11.17 -36.59
N ILE A 109 -24.83 -10.55 -35.84
CA ILE A 109 -24.63 -9.24 -35.22
C ILE A 109 -23.27 -9.32 -34.53
N PRO A 110 -22.31 -8.42 -34.84
CA PRO A 110 -21.05 -8.40 -34.11
C PRO A 110 -21.40 -8.33 -32.63
N THR A 111 -20.91 -9.29 -31.86
CA THR A 111 -20.94 -9.21 -30.40
C THR A 111 -20.39 -7.81 -30.06
N PRO A 112 -21.10 -6.98 -29.26
CA PRO A 112 -20.62 -5.65 -28.94
C PRO A 112 -19.20 -5.78 -28.42
N ALA A 113 -18.25 -5.16 -29.12
CA ALA A 113 -16.84 -5.23 -28.80
C ALA A 113 -16.69 -4.89 -27.32
N ALA A 114 -15.97 -5.73 -26.57
CA ALA A 114 -15.75 -5.50 -25.16
C ALA A 114 -15.08 -4.13 -24.99
N GLU A 115 -15.79 -3.18 -24.39
CA GLU A 115 -15.29 -1.84 -24.13
C GLU A 115 -14.11 -1.94 -23.15
N VAL A 116 -12.92 -1.52 -23.58
CA VAL A 116 -11.72 -1.49 -22.75
C VAL A 116 -11.97 -0.54 -21.58
N LYS A 117 -11.78 -1.02 -20.34
CA LYS A 117 -11.95 -0.21 -19.13
C LYS A 117 -10.67 -0.20 -18.33
N LEU A 118 -10.19 0.96 -17.93
CA LEU A 118 -8.99 1.10 -17.10
C LEU A 118 -9.33 1.02 -15.61
N VAL A 119 -8.40 0.51 -14.81
CA VAL A 119 -8.53 0.44 -13.34
C VAL A 119 -8.62 1.85 -12.76
N GLN A 120 -9.46 2.03 -11.75
CA GLN A 120 -9.52 3.28 -11.00
C GLN A 120 -8.24 3.42 -10.17
N LEU A 121 -7.72 4.64 -10.09
CA LEU A 121 -6.49 4.93 -9.34
C LEU A 121 -6.85 5.82 -8.17
N PRO A 122 -6.57 5.45 -6.90
CA PRO A 122 -7.02 6.23 -5.75
C PRO A 122 -6.56 7.69 -5.76
N PHE A 123 -5.36 7.96 -6.27
CA PHE A 123 -4.81 9.33 -6.37
C PHE A 123 -5.33 10.13 -7.57
N TYR A 124 -6.16 9.54 -8.44
CA TYR A 124 -6.68 10.18 -9.65
C TYR A 124 -8.18 9.91 -9.81
N GLN A 125 -8.99 10.91 -9.50
CA GLN A 125 -10.42 10.87 -9.82
C GLN A 125 -10.63 11.34 -11.26
N THR A 126 -11.24 10.49 -12.08
CA THR A 126 -11.65 10.87 -13.44
C THR A 126 -12.83 11.84 -13.35
N LEU A 127 -12.67 13.03 -13.94
CA LEU A 127 -13.74 14.01 -14.07
C LEU A 127 -14.42 13.86 -15.43
N GLU A 128 -13.63 13.79 -16.50
CA GLU A 128 -14.13 13.69 -17.88
C GLU A 128 -13.21 12.83 -18.74
N THR A 129 -13.79 12.18 -19.75
CA THR A 129 -13.04 11.44 -20.79
C THR A 129 -12.85 12.35 -22.00
N LEU A 130 -11.62 12.75 -22.27
CA LEU A 130 -11.28 13.59 -23.43
C LEU A 130 -11.03 12.76 -24.69
N LEU A 131 -10.45 11.57 -24.51
CA LEU A 131 -10.29 10.55 -25.54
C LEU A 131 -10.62 9.18 -24.92
N PRO A 132 -11.67 8.48 -25.39
CA PRO A 132 -11.95 7.13 -24.91
C PRO A 132 -10.82 6.18 -25.31
N PRO A 133 -10.70 5.00 -24.66
CA PRO A 133 -9.73 3.98 -25.03
C PRO A 133 -9.75 3.69 -26.54
N THR A 134 -8.69 4.10 -27.22
CA THR A 134 -8.52 4.05 -28.66
C THR A 134 -7.32 3.16 -28.96
N GLU A 135 -7.50 2.12 -29.77
CA GLU A 135 -6.44 1.19 -30.13
C GLU A 135 -5.30 1.90 -30.90
N LEU A 136 -4.05 1.58 -30.54
CA LEU A 136 -2.86 1.98 -31.28
C LEU A 136 -2.71 1.05 -32.48
N ILE A 137 -3.06 1.57 -33.65
CA ILE A 137 -3.02 0.81 -34.91
C ILE A 137 -1.66 0.99 -35.56
N ALA A 138 -1.00 -0.13 -35.89
CA ALA A 138 0.22 -0.12 -36.68
C ALA A 138 -0.08 0.33 -38.12
N GLN A 139 0.67 1.32 -38.60
CA GLN A 139 0.47 1.90 -39.93
C GLN A 139 1.27 1.17 -41.01
N ASN A 140 2.35 0.51 -40.61
CA ASN A 140 3.26 -0.19 -41.51
C ASN A 140 3.83 -1.46 -40.82
N ASN A 141 4.72 -2.18 -41.53
CA ASN A 141 5.36 -3.40 -41.00
C ASN A 141 6.62 -3.11 -40.17
N GLU A 142 6.93 -1.85 -39.85
CA GLU A 142 8.10 -1.51 -39.04
C GLU A 142 7.89 -1.91 -37.57
N LYS A 143 8.98 -2.19 -36.87
CA LYS A 143 8.90 -2.54 -35.44
C LYS A 143 8.54 -1.35 -34.56
N LEU A 144 8.91 -0.14 -34.97
CA LEU A 144 8.58 1.09 -34.26
C LEU A 144 7.46 1.79 -35.02
N GLN A 145 6.39 2.15 -34.32
CA GLN A 145 5.19 2.75 -34.86
C GLN A 145 4.98 4.12 -34.25
N ASP A 146 4.49 5.07 -35.05
CA ASP A 146 3.96 6.35 -34.57
C ASP A 146 2.45 6.37 -34.76
N SER A 147 1.72 6.39 -33.65
CA SER A 147 0.27 6.51 -33.65
C SER A 147 -0.13 7.87 -33.08
N GLN A 148 -1.12 8.50 -33.71
CA GLN A 148 -1.53 9.85 -33.38
C GLN A 148 -3.00 9.91 -33.00
N CYS A 149 -3.30 10.66 -31.95
CA CYS A 149 -4.65 11.05 -31.58
C CYS A 149 -4.74 12.55 -31.35
N ILE A 150 -5.95 13.09 -31.50
CA ILE A 150 -6.24 14.51 -31.33
C ILE A 150 -7.45 14.69 -30.43
N PHE A 151 -7.50 15.80 -29.71
CA PHE A 151 -8.66 16.23 -28.95
C PHE A 151 -8.64 17.75 -28.76
N GLU A 152 -9.79 18.33 -28.43
CA GLU A 152 -9.95 19.75 -28.11
C GLU A 152 -10.45 19.91 -26.67
N LEU A 153 -9.98 20.97 -26.01
CA LEU A 153 -10.50 21.32 -24.69
C LEU A 153 -11.69 22.25 -24.84
N THR A 154 -12.74 21.99 -24.07
CA THR A 154 -13.81 22.98 -23.90
C THR A 154 -13.28 24.16 -23.09
N PRO A 155 -13.86 25.37 -23.23
CA PRO A 155 -13.48 26.53 -22.40
C PRO A 155 -13.53 26.21 -20.89
N ASN A 156 -14.58 25.49 -20.45
CA ASN A 156 -14.74 25.07 -19.06
C ASN A 156 -13.61 24.13 -18.60
N GLN A 157 -13.20 23.16 -19.41
CA GLN A 157 -12.07 22.28 -19.07
C GLN A 157 -10.75 23.06 -18.98
N ALA A 158 -10.53 24.00 -19.92
CA ALA A 158 -9.34 24.85 -19.90
C ALA A 158 -9.29 25.78 -18.66
N ASP A 159 -10.44 26.33 -18.25
CA ASP A 159 -10.57 27.14 -17.04
C ASP A 159 -10.35 26.31 -15.78
N GLN A 160 -10.90 25.10 -15.70
CA GLN A 160 -10.64 24.17 -14.59
C GLN A 160 -9.13 23.90 -14.42
N ILE A 161 -8.40 23.70 -15.53
CA ILE A 161 -6.95 23.47 -15.50
C ILE A 161 -6.17 24.73 -15.12
N ARG A 162 -6.58 25.91 -15.60
CA ARG A 162 -5.94 27.20 -15.26
C ARG A 162 -6.11 27.57 -13.80
N ASN A 163 -7.31 27.38 -13.27
CA ASN A 163 -7.69 27.82 -11.94
C ASN A 163 -7.46 26.76 -10.86
N ALA A 164 -6.89 25.61 -11.22
CA ALA A 164 -6.57 24.54 -10.30
C ALA A 164 -5.50 24.97 -9.28
N SER A 165 -5.70 24.59 -8.02
CA SER A 165 -4.70 24.76 -6.97
C SER A 165 -3.41 23.99 -7.27
N GLU A 166 -2.28 24.49 -6.81
CA GLU A 166 -1.02 23.75 -6.83
C GLU A 166 -0.93 22.81 -5.62
N LEU A 167 -0.65 21.54 -5.88
CA LEU A 167 -0.38 20.54 -4.85
C LEU A 167 1.08 20.55 -4.42
N ARG A 168 1.97 20.75 -5.39
CA ARG A 168 3.43 20.90 -5.26
C ARG A 168 3.90 21.87 -6.33
N PRO A 169 5.10 22.46 -6.20
CA PRO A 169 5.64 23.35 -7.22
C PRO A 169 5.57 22.71 -8.62
N GLY A 170 4.81 23.34 -9.52
CA GLY A 170 4.61 22.87 -10.90
C GLY A 170 3.62 21.70 -11.09
N ILE A 171 2.96 21.22 -10.03
CA ILE A 171 1.98 20.13 -10.09
C ILE A 171 0.61 20.63 -9.61
N ARG A 172 -0.34 20.73 -10.55
CA ARG A 172 -1.71 21.17 -10.28
C ARG A 172 -2.63 20.04 -9.81
N SER A 173 -3.69 20.40 -9.09
CA SER A 173 -4.72 19.48 -8.58
C SER A 173 -5.70 19.01 -9.66
N ILE A 174 -5.79 19.72 -10.79
CA ILE A 174 -6.51 19.27 -11.99
C ILE A 174 -5.49 19.10 -13.12
N GLN A 175 -5.51 17.93 -13.76
CA GLN A 175 -4.56 17.56 -14.79
C GLN A 175 -5.26 16.85 -15.95
N VAL A 176 -4.64 16.92 -17.12
CA VAL A 176 -4.93 15.99 -18.22
C VAL A 176 -3.85 14.92 -18.22
N VAL A 177 -4.28 13.66 -18.14
CA VAL A 177 -3.38 12.50 -18.09
C VAL A 177 -3.65 11.56 -19.25
N LEU A 178 -2.56 11.02 -19.81
CA LEU A 178 -2.55 9.95 -20.80
C LEU A 178 -2.39 8.61 -20.07
N ARG A 179 -3.27 7.66 -20.34
CA ARG A 179 -3.19 6.28 -19.84
C ARG A 179 -3.13 5.32 -21.01
N ILE A 180 -2.35 4.25 -20.86
CA ILE A 180 -2.17 3.24 -21.90
C ILE A 180 -2.34 1.87 -21.25
N CYS A 181 -3.01 0.94 -21.92
CA CYS A 181 -3.23 -0.42 -21.45
C CYS A 181 -3.26 -1.41 -22.61
N TYR A 182 -3.40 -2.70 -22.31
CA TYR A 182 -3.65 -3.71 -23.34
C TYR A 182 -5.08 -3.61 -23.88
N THR A 183 -5.25 -3.85 -25.18
CA THR A 183 -6.57 -3.83 -25.84
C THR A 183 -7.34 -5.14 -25.63
N ASP A 184 -6.63 -6.26 -25.44
CA ASP A 184 -7.19 -7.61 -25.68
C ASP A 184 -7.73 -8.29 -24.44
N SER A 185 -7.54 -7.69 -23.27
CA SER A 185 -7.91 -8.35 -22.03
C SER A 185 -9.36 -8.01 -21.65
N ILE A 186 -10.14 -9.06 -21.45
CA ILE A 186 -11.51 -8.97 -20.95
C ILE A 186 -11.47 -8.38 -19.54
N GLY A 187 -12.30 -7.38 -19.28
CA GLY A 187 -12.43 -6.75 -17.97
C GLY A 187 -11.55 -5.52 -17.78
N VAL A 188 -11.33 -5.15 -16.52
CA VAL A 188 -10.63 -3.92 -16.13
C VAL A 188 -9.11 -4.10 -16.32
N GLN A 189 -8.49 -3.16 -17.02
CA GLN A 189 -7.08 -3.16 -17.39
C GLN A 189 -6.24 -2.27 -16.49
N GLU A 190 -5.06 -2.75 -16.12
CA GLU A 190 -4.03 -1.93 -15.51
C GLU A 190 -3.31 -1.08 -16.58
N ASP A 191 -2.70 0.02 -16.14
CA ASP A 191 -1.80 0.77 -17.02
C ASP A 191 -0.62 -0.11 -17.43
N GLN A 192 -0.38 -0.17 -18.74
CA GLN A 192 0.70 -0.92 -19.36
C GLN A 192 1.22 -0.15 -20.56
N TYR A 193 2.51 0.17 -20.53
CA TYR A 193 3.14 0.82 -21.67
C TYR A 193 3.60 -0.21 -22.71
N PRO A 194 3.54 0.13 -24.00
CA PRO A 194 4.24 -0.62 -25.02
C PRO A 194 5.76 -0.48 -24.86
N PRO A 195 6.54 -1.45 -25.40
CA PRO A 195 7.99 -1.33 -25.49
C PRO A 195 8.40 -0.06 -26.23
N ASN A 196 9.56 0.51 -25.89
CA ASN A 196 10.12 1.71 -26.56
C ASN A 196 9.17 2.91 -26.64
N ILE A 197 8.28 3.06 -25.64
CA ILE A 197 7.33 4.17 -25.62
C ILE A 197 8.04 5.54 -25.58
N ALA A 198 7.61 6.45 -26.45
CA ALA A 198 7.80 7.88 -26.32
C ALA A 198 6.47 8.60 -26.54
N VAL A 199 6.27 9.72 -25.84
CA VAL A 199 5.05 10.52 -25.95
C VAL A 199 5.45 11.94 -26.32
N LYS A 200 4.89 12.44 -27.43
CA LYS A 200 5.01 13.83 -27.88
C LYS A 200 3.64 14.48 -27.84
N VAL A 201 3.53 15.62 -27.19
CA VAL A 201 2.30 16.42 -27.11
C VAL A 201 2.58 17.75 -27.78
N ASN A 202 1.80 18.06 -28.80
CA ASN A 202 2.01 19.17 -29.71
C ASN A 202 3.44 19.13 -30.27
N GLN A 203 4.33 20.03 -29.85
CA GLN A 203 5.72 20.07 -30.33
C GLN A 203 6.76 19.57 -29.32
N SER A 204 6.33 19.10 -28.15
CA SER A 204 7.23 18.80 -27.04
C SER A 204 7.12 17.35 -26.59
N TYR A 205 8.26 16.75 -26.25
CA TYR A 205 8.29 15.41 -25.66
C TYR A 205 7.95 15.46 -24.18
N CYS A 206 7.11 14.53 -23.75
CA CYS A 206 6.73 14.33 -22.36
C CYS A 206 7.73 13.42 -21.66
N HIS A 207 7.99 13.70 -20.38
CA HIS A 207 8.72 12.77 -19.54
C HIS A 207 7.87 11.53 -19.24
N VAL A 208 8.24 10.40 -19.81
CA VAL A 208 7.67 9.09 -19.46
C VAL A 208 8.53 8.46 -18.37
N PRO A 209 7.95 7.95 -17.25
CA PRO A 209 8.71 7.31 -16.20
C PRO A 209 9.70 6.26 -16.73
N GLY A 210 10.96 6.38 -16.30
CA GLY A 210 12.03 5.46 -16.63
C GLY A 210 11.90 4.10 -15.93
N TYR A 211 12.77 3.17 -16.30
CA TYR A 211 12.85 1.86 -15.65
C TYR A 211 13.38 1.99 -14.22
N TYR A 212 12.85 1.17 -13.30
CA TYR A 212 13.50 1.03 -12.00
C TYR A 212 14.80 0.23 -12.15
N PRO A 213 15.91 0.68 -11.53
CA PRO A 213 17.12 -0.14 -11.43
C PRO A 213 16.79 -1.49 -10.78
N SER A 214 17.22 -2.59 -11.39
CA SER A 214 17.09 -3.92 -10.80
C SER A 214 18.38 -4.28 -10.07
N ASN A 215 18.30 -4.48 -8.76
CA ASN A 215 19.44 -4.95 -7.96
C ASN A 215 19.64 -6.48 -8.05
N LYS A 216 18.82 -7.19 -8.85
CA LYS A 216 18.91 -8.64 -9.04
C LYS A 216 19.50 -8.93 -10.43
N PRO A 217 20.70 -9.54 -10.51
CA PRO A 217 21.27 -10.00 -11.78
C PRO A 217 20.26 -10.91 -12.51
N GLY A 218 20.03 -10.65 -13.79
CA GLY A 218 19.12 -11.44 -14.63
C GLY A 218 17.62 -11.12 -14.49
N VAL A 219 17.19 -10.23 -13.59
CA VAL A 219 15.80 -9.76 -13.56
C VAL A 219 15.68 -8.50 -14.41
N GLU A 220 14.89 -8.60 -15.49
CA GLU A 220 14.65 -7.50 -16.41
C GLU A 220 14.09 -6.27 -15.66
N PRO A 221 14.61 -5.06 -15.91
CA PRO A 221 14.11 -3.83 -15.30
C PRO A 221 12.60 -3.67 -15.58
N ARG A 222 11.79 -3.66 -14.52
CA ARG A 222 10.34 -3.43 -14.66
C ARG A 222 10.05 -1.94 -14.58
N ARG A 223 9.34 -1.41 -15.58
CA ARG A 223 8.91 -0.01 -15.59
C ARG A 223 7.60 0.16 -14.81
N PRO A 224 7.48 1.15 -13.91
CA PRO A 224 6.18 1.55 -13.39
C PRO A 224 5.35 2.16 -14.52
N CYS A 225 4.24 1.53 -14.87
CA CYS A 225 3.29 2.11 -15.80
C CYS A 225 2.30 2.96 -15.00
N ARG A 226 2.37 4.28 -15.15
CA ARG A 226 1.52 5.25 -14.45
C ARG A 226 0.81 6.18 -15.43
N PRO A 227 -0.21 6.94 -15.03
CA PRO A 227 -0.72 8.01 -15.88
C PRO A 227 0.39 9.03 -16.20
N VAL A 228 0.56 9.36 -17.48
CA VAL A 228 1.51 10.39 -17.93
C VAL A 228 0.80 11.73 -17.89
N ASN A 229 1.23 12.64 -17.01
CA ASN A 229 0.69 13.99 -16.95
C ASN A 229 1.12 14.75 -18.22
N ILE A 230 0.17 15.07 -19.11
CA ILE A 230 0.43 15.79 -20.36
C ILE A 230 0.05 17.27 -20.30
N THR A 231 -0.57 17.70 -19.19
CA THR A 231 -1.05 19.07 -18.95
C THR A 231 -0.07 20.17 -19.34
N PRO A 232 1.24 20.11 -19.00
CA PRO A 232 2.17 21.21 -19.26
C PRO A 232 2.38 21.54 -20.74
N TRP A 233 2.05 20.62 -21.65
CA TRP A 233 2.29 20.76 -23.09
C TRP A 233 1.03 21.00 -23.90
N LEU A 234 -0.13 21.15 -23.25
CA LEU A 234 -1.39 21.40 -23.91
C LEU A 234 -1.59 22.86 -24.28
N HIS A 235 -2.26 23.10 -25.41
CA HIS A 235 -2.93 24.34 -25.69
C HIS A 235 -4.20 24.40 -24.83
N LEU A 236 -4.22 25.30 -23.84
CA LEU A 236 -5.38 25.53 -22.96
C LEU A 236 -6.41 26.47 -23.63
N SER A 237 -6.79 26.15 -24.86
CA SER A 237 -7.78 26.86 -25.66
C SER A 237 -8.60 25.85 -26.47
N ASN A 238 -9.47 26.33 -27.35
CA ASN A 238 -10.19 25.50 -28.32
C ASN A 238 -9.31 25.03 -29.50
N VAL A 239 -8.00 25.27 -29.45
CA VAL A 239 -7.06 24.76 -30.46
C VAL A 239 -6.87 23.26 -30.25
N THR A 240 -6.91 22.51 -31.34
CA THR A 240 -6.66 21.07 -31.33
C THR A 240 -5.31 20.74 -30.69
N ASN A 241 -5.35 19.86 -29.71
CA ASN A 241 -4.18 19.24 -29.10
C ASN A 241 -3.86 17.93 -29.81
N ARG A 242 -2.59 17.70 -30.11
CA ARG A 242 -2.12 16.53 -30.86
C ARG A 242 -1.19 15.71 -29.99
N VAL A 243 -1.53 14.45 -29.75
CA VAL A 243 -0.70 13.50 -29.01
C VAL A 243 -0.19 12.45 -29.98
N THR A 244 1.13 12.28 -30.04
CA THR A 244 1.80 11.25 -30.82
C THR A 244 2.47 10.29 -29.86
N VAL A 245 2.10 9.01 -29.94
CA VAL A 245 2.67 7.92 -29.17
C VAL A 245 3.55 7.11 -30.12
N THR A 246 4.85 7.12 -29.86
CA THR A 246 5.81 6.22 -30.50
C THR A 246 5.86 4.94 -29.68
N TRP A 247 5.78 3.77 -30.31
CA TRP A 247 5.69 2.49 -29.61
C TRP A 247 6.23 1.32 -30.42
N GLY A 248 6.74 0.30 -29.72
CA GLY A 248 7.22 -0.94 -30.33
C GLY A 248 6.09 -1.93 -30.59
N ASN A 249 5.84 -2.25 -31.86
CA ASN A 249 4.89 -3.25 -32.29
C ASN A 249 5.52 -4.65 -32.33
N PHE A 250 5.40 -5.38 -31.21
CA PHE A 250 5.91 -6.74 -31.04
C PHE A 250 4.78 -7.77 -30.83
N GLY A 251 3.63 -7.56 -31.47
CA GLY A 251 2.51 -8.51 -31.47
C GLY A 251 1.52 -8.38 -30.31
N LYS A 252 1.75 -7.46 -29.37
CA LYS A 252 0.75 -7.07 -28.36
C LYS A 252 0.01 -5.80 -28.80
N ARG A 253 -1.31 -5.78 -28.56
CA ARG A 253 -2.18 -4.64 -28.88
C ARG A 253 -2.39 -3.75 -27.66
N TYR A 254 -2.37 -2.44 -27.89
CA TYR A 254 -2.44 -1.44 -26.83
C TYR A 254 -3.48 -0.39 -27.18
N SER A 255 -4.17 0.11 -26.16
CA SER A 255 -5.11 1.22 -26.29
C SER A 255 -4.66 2.40 -25.44
N VAL A 256 -4.85 3.61 -25.99
CA VAL A 256 -4.56 4.88 -25.32
C VAL A 256 -5.86 5.59 -24.96
N ALA A 257 -5.89 6.24 -23.81
CA ALA A 257 -7.00 7.07 -23.36
C ALA A 257 -6.48 8.36 -22.74
N VAL A 258 -7.26 9.43 -22.84
CA VAL A 258 -6.95 10.74 -22.26
C VAL A 258 -8.07 11.18 -21.34
N TYR A 259 -7.72 11.52 -20.10
CA TYR A 259 -8.68 11.89 -19.07
C TYR A 259 -8.34 13.25 -18.48
N LEU A 260 -9.37 14.05 -18.20
CA LEU A 260 -9.30 15.15 -17.24
C LEU A 260 -9.51 14.55 -15.85
N VAL A 261 -8.55 14.78 -14.95
CA VAL A 261 -8.52 14.16 -13.62
C VAL A 261 -8.30 15.18 -12.53
N ARG A 262 -8.89 14.92 -11.36
CA ARG A 262 -8.48 15.52 -10.09
C ARG A 262 -7.44 14.62 -9.43
N VAL A 263 -6.31 15.21 -9.03
CA VAL A 263 -5.21 14.54 -8.35
C VAL A 263 -5.35 14.76 -6.84
N PHE A 264 -5.19 13.68 -6.07
CA PHE A 264 -5.19 13.70 -4.62
C PHE A 264 -3.78 13.48 -4.07
N THR A 265 -3.51 14.04 -2.91
CA THR A 265 -2.32 13.76 -2.09
C THR A 265 -2.62 12.64 -1.09
N ALA A 266 -1.58 12.10 -0.44
CA ALA A 266 -1.76 11.19 0.69
C ALA A 266 -2.60 11.81 1.82
N ALA A 267 -2.47 13.11 2.07
CA ALA A 267 -3.26 13.83 3.08
C ALA A 267 -4.74 13.91 2.71
N ASP A 268 -5.06 14.09 1.42
CA ASP A 268 -6.44 14.09 0.94
C ASP A 268 -7.08 12.70 1.11
N LEU A 269 -6.39 11.64 0.68
CA LEU A 269 -6.89 10.27 0.84
C LEU A 269 -7.01 9.86 2.31
N PHE A 270 -6.11 10.33 3.16
CA PHE A 270 -6.20 10.11 4.60
C PHE A 270 -7.43 10.80 5.21
N SER A 271 -7.69 12.05 4.79
CA SER A 271 -8.87 12.80 5.22
C SER A 271 -10.16 12.08 4.80
N GLN A 272 -10.19 11.55 3.57
CA GLN A 272 -11.28 10.69 3.11
C GLN A 272 -11.40 9.43 3.97
N LEU A 273 -10.31 8.72 4.24
CA LEU A 273 -10.31 7.51 5.05
C LEU A 273 -10.86 7.75 6.46
N LYS A 274 -10.49 8.86 7.10
CA LYS A 274 -11.02 9.27 8.42
C LYS A 274 -12.52 9.52 8.42
N LEU A 275 -13.05 10.07 7.34
CA LEU A 275 -14.49 10.37 7.22
C LEU A 275 -15.31 9.13 6.88
N CYS A 276 -14.73 8.19 6.13
CA CYS A 276 -15.48 7.09 5.54
C CYS A 276 -14.92 5.70 5.82
N SER A 277 -13.98 5.48 6.72
CA SER A 277 -13.53 4.12 7.01
C SER A 277 -12.88 4.01 8.37
N VAL A 278 -13.66 4.33 9.39
CA VAL A 278 -13.31 4.06 10.79
C VAL A 278 -14.20 2.95 11.29
N GLU A 279 -13.59 1.85 11.70
CA GLU A 279 -14.30 0.74 12.31
C GLU A 279 -14.49 1.00 13.80
N SER A 280 -15.69 0.76 14.34
CA SER A 280 -15.94 0.97 15.76
C SER A 280 -15.13 0.00 16.63
N ALA A 281 -14.82 0.42 17.85
CA ALA A 281 -14.08 -0.43 18.79
C ALA A 281 -14.83 -1.73 19.10
N GLU A 282 -16.17 -1.67 19.18
CA GLU A 282 -17.03 -2.84 19.42
C GLU A 282 -16.87 -3.88 18.32
N ARG A 283 -16.91 -3.46 17.05
CA ARG A 283 -16.74 -4.37 15.91
C ARG A 283 -15.33 -4.95 15.85
N CYS A 284 -14.33 -4.16 16.23
CA CYS A 284 -12.95 -4.66 16.36
C CYS A 284 -12.84 -5.71 17.48
N ARG A 285 -13.49 -5.48 18.64
CA ARG A 285 -13.57 -6.44 19.75
C ARG A 285 -14.26 -7.74 19.32
N GLU A 286 -15.40 -7.66 18.63
CA GLU A 286 -16.11 -8.84 18.09
C GLU A 286 -15.20 -9.67 17.17
N ARG A 287 -14.47 -9.04 16.26
CA ARG A 287 -13.49 -9.74 15.39
C ARG A 287 -12.43 -10.48 16.20
N ILE A 288 -11.95 -9.89 17.29
CA ILE A 288 -10.94 -10.47 18.17
C ILE A 288 -11.54 -11.63 18.97
N GLN A 289 -12.69 -11.43 19.59
CA GLN A 289 -13.43 -12.47 20.32
C GLN A 289 -13.76 -13.65 19.41
N ASP A 290 -14.21 -13.40 18.18
CA ASP A 290 -14.45 -14.46 17.21
C ASP A 290 -13.17 -15.26 16.95
N LYS A 291 -12.02 -14.60 16.81
CA LYS A 291 -10.72 -15.26 16.59
C LYS A 291 -10.25 -16.06 17.81
N LEU A 292 -10.60 -15.61 19.00
CA LEU A 292 -10.28 -16.25 20.28
C LEU A 292 -11.32 -17.29 20.72
N ARG A 293 -12.45 -17.38 20.01
CA ARG A 293 -13.53 -18.30 20.34
C ARG A 293 -13.01 -19.74 20.29
N PHE A 294 -13.18 -20.45 21.40
CA PHE A 294 -12.83 -21.85 21.51
C PHE A 294 -13.62 -22.69 20.50
N ASP A 295 -12.90 -23.52 19.75
CA ASP A 295 -13.47 -24.53 18.86
C ASP A 295 -13.49 -25.87 19.60
N PRO A 296 -14.67 -26.45 19.91
CA PRO A 296 -14.77 -27.73 20.61
C PRO A 296 -14.12 -28.91 19.87
N GLU A 297 -13.89 -28.81 18.56
CA GLU A 297 -13.14 -29.81 17.79
C GLU A 297 -11.61 -29.58 17.84
N SER A 298 -11.13 -28.48 18.45
CA SER A 298 -9.70 -28.15 18.58
C SER A 298 -9.16 -28.53 19.95
N GLU A 299 -8.14 -29.39 19.99
CA GLU A 299 -7.42 -29.76 21.22
C GLU A 299 -6.63 -28.59 21.84
N ILE A 300 -6.40 -27.52 21.08
CA ILE A 300 -5.65 -26.34 21.51
C ILE A 300 -6.59 -25.13 21.57
N ALA A 301 -6.72 -24.53 22.75
CA ALA A 301 -7.42 -23.27 22.97
C ALA A 301 -6.45 -22.09 22.81
N THR A 302 -6.85 -21.06 22.06
CA THR A 302 -6.08 -19.80 21.99
C THR A 302 -6.48 -18.94 23.19
N THR A 303 -5.58 -18.79 24.17
CA THR A 303 -5.86 -18.04 25.42
C THR A 303 -5.69 -16.53 25.28
N GLY A 304 -4.93 -16.09 24.28
CA GLY A 304 -4.73 -14.67 23.98
C GLY A 304 -4.10 -14.45 22.61
N LEU A 305 -4.21 -13.23 22.10
CA LEU A 305 -3.58 -12.82 20.83
C LEU A 305 -2.72 -11.59 21.06
N ARG A 306 -1.41 -11.73 20.84
CA ARG A 306 -0.44 -10.64 20.94
C ARG A 306 -0.44 -9.82 19.65
N VAL A 307 -0.41 -8.50 19.79
CA VAL A 307 -0.19 -7.56 18.68
C VAL A 307 0.79 -6.47 19.09
N SER A 308 1.58 -5.98 18.14
CA SER A 308 2.50 -4.87 18.36
C SER A 308 1.82 -3.53 18.10
N LEU A 309 2.12 -2.55 18.94
CA LEU A 309 1.79 -1.14 18.74
C LEU A 309 2.80 -0.43 17.82
N ILE A 310 3.84 -1.14 17.35
CA ILE A 310 4.84 -0.66 16.42
C ILE A 310 4.41 -0.98 14.98
N CYS A 311 4.51 0.03 14.12
CA CYS A 311 4.19 -0.10 12.71
C CYS A 311 5.21 -1.00 11.99
N PRO A 312 4.79 -2.07 11.29
CA PRO A 312 5.70 -2.95 10.57
C PRO A 312 6.38 -2.25 9.38
N LEU A 313 5.79 -1.17 8.84
CA LEU A 313 6.34 -0.39 7.73
C LEU A 313 7.51 0.51 8.17
N VAL A 314 7.27 1.37 9.16
CA VAL A 314 8.19 2.45 9.54
C VAL A 314 8.95 2.18 10.82
N LYS A 315 8.64 1.08 11.52
CA LYS A 315 9.28 0.67 12.78
C LYS A 315 9.17 1.72 13.90
N MET A 316 8.12 2.54 13.83
CA MET A 316 7.76 3.53 14.84
C MET A 316 6.39 3.18 15.41
N ARG A 317 6.08 3.68 16.61
CA ARG A 317 4.74 3.56 17.21
C ARG A 317 3.66 4.00 16.23
N LEU A 318 2.59 3.22 16.12
CA LEU A 318 1.46 3.52 15.24
C LEU A 318 0.85 4.87 15.64
N GLY A 319 0.68 5.78 14.68
CA GLY A 319 -0.11 7.00 14.86
C GLY A 319 -1.56 6.77 14.46
N VAL A 320 -1.78 6.11 13.32
CA VAL A 320 -3.12 5.74 12.84
C VAL A 320 -3.16 4.26 12.48
N PRO A 321 -3.69 3.39 13.36
CA PRO A 321 -3.72 1.95 13.11
C PRO A 321 -4.72 1.65 12.00
N CYS A 322 -4.22 1.07 10.91
CA CYS A 322 -4.99 0.72 9.74
C CYS A 322 -4.76 -0.75 9.36
N ARG A 323 -5.81 -1.34 8.80
CA ARG A 323 -5.82 -2.71 8.28
C ARG A 323 -6.61 -2.75 6.98
N VAL A 324 -6.45 -3.84 6.25
CA VAL A 324 -7.33 -4.15 5.11
C VAL A 324 -8.43 -5.08 5.59
N LEU A 325 -9.67 -4.83 5.16
CA LEU A 325 -10.82 -5.66 5.53
C LEU A 325 -10.63 -7.15 5.21
N THR A 326 -9.94 -7.47 4.12
CA THR A 326 -9.66 -8.84 3.66
C THR A 326 -8.48 -9.50 4.37
N CYS A 327 -7.77 -8.78 5.23
CA CYS A 327 -6.65 -9.34 5.97
C CYS A 327 -7.10 -10.24 7.11
N ALA A 328 -6.48 -11.42 7.21
CA ALA A 328 -6.75 -12.36 8.29
C ALA A 328 -5.98 -12.06 9.59
N HIS A 329 -4.95 -11.21 9.57
CA HIS A 329 -4.16 -10.85 10.76
C HIS A 329 -4.87 -9.76 11.59
N LEU A 330 -4.46 -9.60 12.85
CA LEU A 330 -4.90 -8.49 13.71
C LEU A 330 -3.92 -7.30 13.66
N GLN A 331 -2.64 -7.55 13.42
CA GLN A 331 -1.60 -6.52 13.35
C GLN A 331 -1.99 -5.40 12.37
N CYS A 332 -1.95 -4.17 12.84
CA CYS A 332 -2.17 -2.98 12.02
C CYS A 332 -0.85 -2.42 11.49
N PHE A 333 -0.96 -1.58 10.47
CA PHE A 333 0.09 -0.72 9.96
C PHE A 333 -0.37 0.74 9.95
N ASP A 334 0.55 1.68 9.85
CA ASP A 334 0.20 3.10 9.92
C ASP A 334 -0.42 3.60 8.60
N ALA A 335 -1.63 4.16 8.68
CA ALA A 335 -2.38 4.63 7.53
C ALA A 335 -1.65 5.75 6.76
N VAL A 336 -1.08 6.72 7.47
CA VAL A 336 -0.49 7.92 6.88
C VAL A 336 0.75 7.54 6.07
N PHE A 337 1.65 6.78 6.69
CA PHE A 337 2.86 6.30 6.00
C PHE A 337 2.54 5.33 4.86
N PHE A 338 1.52 4.48 5.00
CA PHE A 338 1.08 3.61 3.92
C PHE A 338 0.57 4.40 2.71
N LEU A 339 -0.22 5.46 2.91
CA LEU A 339 -0.71 6.32 1.84
C LEU A 339 0.44 7.11 1.19
N GLN A 340 1.36 7.68 1.98
CA GLN A 340 2.53 8.39 1.45
C GLN A 340 3.43 7.48 0.61
N MET A 341 3.67 6.25 1.06
CA MET A 341 4.42 5.26 0.29
C MET A 341 3.73 4.97 -1.05
N ASN A 342 2.40 4.80 -1.05
CA ASN A 342 1.64 4.51 -2.27
C ASN A 342 1.51 5.72 -3.21
N GLU A 343 1.53 6.95 -2.70
CA GLU A 343 1.59 8.16 -3.52
C GLU A 343 2.90 8.19 -4.31
N LYS A 344 4.02 7.84 -3.66
CA LYS A 344 5.34 7.76 -4.30
C LYS A 344 5.48 6.53 -5.19
N LYS A 345 5.08 5.36 -4.72
CA LYS A 345 5.17 4.06 -5.41
C LYS A 345 3.92 3.21 -5.13
N PRO A 346 2.90 3.24 -6.00
CA PRO A 346 1.62 2.58 -5.77
C PRO A 346 1.78 1.07 -5.93
N THR A 347 2.04 0.40 -4.82
CA THR A 347 2.15 -1.07 -4.76
C THR A 347 0.88 -1.70 -4.19
N TRP A 348 0.14 -0.94 -3.38
CA TRP A 348 -1.11 -1.33 -2.73
C TRP A 348 -1.05 -2.76 -2.17
N THR A 349 0.03 -3.04 -1.45
CA THR A 349 0.35 -4.36 -0.90
C THR A 349 0.44 -4.25 0.62
N CYS A 350 -0.30 -5.10 1.33
CA CYS A 350 -0.34 -5.08 2.79
C CYS A 350 1.05 -5.43 3.36
N PRO A 351 1.62 -4.58 4.23
CA PRO A 351 2.97 -4.80 4.77
C PRO A 351 3.09 -5.92 5.82
N VAL A 352 1.96 -6.52 6.20
CA VAL A 352 1.93 -7.60 7.20
C VAL A 352 1.82 -8.97 6.51
N CYS A 353 1.11 -9.07 5.39
CA CYS A 353 0.81 -10.36 4.76
C CYS A 353 0.99 -10.39 3.24
N ASP A 354 1.51 -9.31 2.65
CA ASP A 354 1.82 -9.17 1.22
C ASP A 354 0.63 -9.38 0.26
N LYS A 355 -0.60 -9.34 0.78
CA LYS A 355 -1.84 -9.43 -0.01
C LYS A 355 -2.25 -8.06 -0.57
N PRO A 356 -3.06 -8.01 -1.64
CA PRO A 356 -3.62 -6.77 -2.15
C PRO A 356 -4.34 -5.96 -1.06
N ALA A 357 -4.01 -4.67 -1.00
CA ALA A 357 -4.48 -3.69 -0.04
C ALA A 357 -4.99 -2.44 -0.77
N PRO A 358 -6.03 -2.56 -1.63
CA PRO A 358 -6.58 -1.41 -2.35
C PRO A 358 -7.19 -0.41 -1.36
N PHE A 359 -7.16 0.88 -1.72
CA PHE A 359 -7.60 1.99 -0.87
C PHE A 359 -9.01 1.79 -0.32
N GLU A 360 -9.92 1.27 -1.15
CA GLU A 360 -11.33 1.08 -0.83
C GLU A 360 -11.58 0.04 0.26
N LEU A 361 -10.59 -0.82 0.54
CA LEU A 361 -10.65 -1.86 1.57
C LEU A 361 -9.85 -1.50 2.82
N LEU A 362 -9.20 -0.34 2.85
CA LEU A 362 -8.52 0.15 4.05
C LEU A 362 -9.55 0.57 5.10
N THR A 363 -9.25 0.29 6.37
CA THR A 363 -10.06 0.73 7.50
C THR A 363 -9.18 1.04 8.70
N ILE A 364 -9.52 2.10 9.42
CA ILE A 364 -8.87 2.50 10.67
C ILE A 364 -9.48 1.68 11.81
N ASP A 365 -8.63 0.99 12.56
CA ASP A 365 -9.04 0.14 13.67
C ASP A 365 -9.35 1.01 14.90
N GLY A 366 -10.63 1.17 15.23
CA GLY A 366 -11.07 2.03 16.33
C GLY A 366 -10.62 1.53 17.69
N LEU A 367 -10.57 0.21 17.92
CA LEU A 367 -10.13 -0.33 19.19
C LEU A 367 -8.63 -0.08 19.40
N LEU A 368 -7.79 -0.39 18.42
CA LEU A 368 -6.36 -0.14 18.55
C LEU A 368 -6.06 1.37 18.65
N SER A 369 -6.92 2.22 18.07
CA SER A 369 -6.84 3.68 18.23
C SER A 369 -7.13 4.13 19.67
N GLU A 370 -8.07 3.49 20.37
CA GLU A 370 -8.32 3.73 21.80
C GLU A 370 -7.13 3.26 22.64
N ILE A 371 -6.64 2.04 22.38
CA ILE A 371 -5.52 1.46 23.13
C ILE A 371 -4.25 2.31 22.99
N LEU A 372 -3.97 2.84 21.80
CA LEU A 372 -2.81 3.73 21.59
C LEU A 372 -2.90 5.03 22.41
N LYS A 373 -4.10 5.51 22.74
CA LYS A 373 -4.32 6.68 23.61
C LYS A 373 -4.23 6.33 25.10
N GLU A 374 -4.64 5.11 25.46
CA GLU A 374 -4.65 4.63 26.85
C GLU A 374 -3.29 4.10 27.31
N THR A 375 -2.41 3.72 26.37
CA THR A 375 -1.07 3.19 26.68
C THR A 375 0.01 4.26 26.55
N CYS A 376 0.96 4.22 27.48
CA CYS A 376 2.18 5.02 27.45
C CYS A 376 3.12 4.60 26.30
N GLU A 377 4.05 5.49 25.94
CA GLU A 377 4.90 5.33 24.76
C GLU A 377 5.87 4.15 24.84
N ASP A 378 6.27 3.75 26.05
CA ASP A 378 7.14 2.59 26.37
C ASP A 378 6.47 1.24 26.11
N ILE A 379 5.14 1.17 26.02
CA ILE A 379 4.43 -0.08 25.74
C ILE A 379 4.46 -0.36 24.24
N GLU A 380 5.22 -1.36 23.81
CA GLU A 380 5.32 -1.72 22.40
C GLU A 380 4.37 -2.85 21.98
N GLU A 381 3.83 -3.61 22.93
CA GLU A 381 2.96 -4.76 22.67
C GLU A 381 1.79 -4.86 23.65
N ILE A 382 0.69 -5.43 23.17
CA ILE A 382 -0.49 -5.76 23.97
C ILE A 382 -0.92 -7.20 23.71
N GLU A 383 -1.70 -7.73 24.63
CA GLU A 383 -2.35 -9.03 24.50
C GLU A 383 -3.87 -8.86 24.60
N TYR A 384 -4.59 -9.30 23.58
CA TYR A 384 -6.05 -9.44 23.62
C TYR A 384 -6.46 -10.73 24.31
N LEU A 385 -7.53 -10.66 25.10
CA LEU A 385 -8.07 -11.76 25.90
C LEU A 385 -9.42 -12.23 25.37
N THR A 386 -9.83 -13.43 25.78
CA THR A 386 -11.04 -14.12 25.27
C THR A 386 -12.34 -13.39 25.59
N ASP A 387 -12.35 -12.60 26.66
CA ASP A 387 -13.49 -11.75 27.06
C ASP A 387 -13.57 -10.45 26.23
N GLY A 388 -12.62 -10.20 25.34
CA GLY A 388 -12.52 -8.99 24.52
C GLY A 388 -11.78 -7.83 25.20
N SER A 389 -11.28 -8.04 26.42
CA SER A 389 -10.38 -7.10 27.08
C SER A 389 -8.94 -7.22 26.53
N TRP A 390 -8.06 -6.33 26.96
CA TRP A 390 -6.66 -6.32 26.57
C TRP A 390 -5.77 -5.95 27.77
N ARG A 391 -4.49 -6.32 27.70
CA ARG A 391 -3.48 -5.92 28.69
C ARG A 391 -2.16 -5.54 28.02
N PRO A 392 -1.39 -4.58 28.58
CA PRO A 392 -0.04 -4.29 28.09
C PRO A 392 0.91 -5.45 28.41
N ILE A 393 1.81 -5.72 27.47
CA ILE A 393 2.93 -6.64 27.69
C ILE A 393 4.13 -5.77 28.07
N ARG A 394 4.72 -6.07 29.23
CA ARG A 394 5.96 -5.46 29.71
C ARG A 394 6.98 -6.56 29.85
N ASP A 395 8.25 -6.25 29.58
CA ASP A 395 9.35 -7.20 29.79
C ASP A 395 9.33 -7.70 31.25
N GLU A 396 9.48 -9.01 31.45
CA GLU A 396 9.46 -9.62 32.78
C GLU A 396 10.49 -8.98 33.71
N LYS A 397 11.65 -8.58 33.18
CA LYS A 397 12.69 -7.86 33.92
C LYS A 397 12.25 -6.50 34.46
N GLU A 398 11.37 -5.79 33.75
CA GLU A 398 10.82 -4.52 34.25
C GLU A 398 9.70 -4.77 35.26
N ARG A 399 8.88 -5.79 35.05
CA ARG A 399 7.86 -6.20 36.02
C ARG A 399 8.48 -6.61 37.36
N ASP A 400 9.60 -7.31 37.33
CA ASP A 400 10.32 -7.70 38.55
C ASP A 400 10.96 -6.49 39.25
N ARG A 401 11.56 -5.56 38.49
CA ARG A 401 12.08 -4.29 39.03
C ARG A 401 10.98 -3.41 39.64
N GLU A 402 9.83 -3.33 39.00
CA GLU A 402 8.68 -2.55 39.48
C GLU A 402 8.07 -3.20 40.73
N ARG A 403 7.98 -4.54 40.77
CA ARG A 403 7.61 -5.30 41.96
C ARG A 403 8.57 -5.07 43.11
N GLU A 404 9.88 -5.12 42.86
CA GLU A 404 10.92 -4.80 43.84
C GLU A 404 10.80 -3.37 44.37
N ARG A 405 10.50 -2.39 43.48
CA ARG A 405 10.31 -0.98 43.85
C ARG A 405 9.01 -0.70 44.60
N SER A 406 7.96 -1.49 44.36
CA SER A 406 6.69 -1.42 45.10
C SER A 406 6.71 -2.17 46.44
N ASN A 407 7.71 -3.04 46.66
CA ASN A 407 7.88 -3.81 47.90
C ASN A 407 8.84 -3.14 48.90
N THR A 408 9.45 -2.00 48.58
CA THR A 408 10.20 -1.20 49.55
C THR A 408 9.24 -0.37 50.40
N PRO A 409 9.22 -0.51 51.74
CA PRO A 409 8.39 0.31 52.61
C PRO A 409 8.78 1.80 52.45
N GLU A 410 7.80 2.67 52.19
CA GLU A 410 7.99 4.11 52.33
C GLU A 410 8.27 4.43 53.80
N TYR A 411 9.54 4.62 54.15
CA TYR A 411 9.89 5.24 55.43
C TYR A 411 9.74 6.75 55.31
N PRO A 412 9.08 7.43 56.26
CA PRO A 412 9.00 8.88 56.25
C PRO A 412 10.40 9.45 56.42
N VAL A 413 10.82 10.27 55.47
CA VAL A 413 12.07 11.04 55.54
C VAL A 413 11.96 11.99 56.73
N VAL A 414 12.72 11.72 57.78
CA VAL A 414 12.88 12.67 58.89
C VAL A 414 13.83 13.75 58.42
N ASP A 415 13.32 14.97 58.27
CA ASP A 415 14.09 16.15 57.89
C ASP A 415 15.04 16.51 59.04
N ILE A 416 16.33 16.22 58.88
CA ILE A 416 17.36 16.62 59.84
C ILE A 416 17.80 18.03 59.48
N CYS A 417 17.20 19.02 60.16
CA CYS A 417 17.66 20.39 60.18
C CYS A 417 19.13 20.47 60.63
N ILE A 418 19.99 21.09 59.82
CA ILE A 418 21.35 21.50 60.21
C ILE A 418 21.26 22.97 60.66
N PRO A 419 21.78 23.35 61.84
CA PRO A 419 21.66 24.71 62.36
C PRO A 419 22.75 25.65 61.82
N GLU A 420 22.36 26.90 61.54
CA GLU A 420 23.23 28.03 61.18
C GLU A 420 24.04 28.56 62.38
N ALA A 421 25.27 29.03 62.14
CA ALA A 421 25.82 30.24 62.77
C ALA A 421 27.13 30.74 62.09
N ASN A 422 27.11 32.03 61.72
CA ASN A 422 28.18 33.04 61.62
C ASN A 422 29.41 32.76 60.72
N GLY A 423 29.85 33.61 59.80
CA GLY A 423 29.65 35.04 59.54
C GLY A 423 31.02 35.63 59.15
N HIS A 424 31.09 36.49 58.12
CA HIS A 424 32.00 37.64 57.93
C HIS A 424 31.93 38.16 56.47
N SER A 425 31.52 39.42 56.31
CA SER A 425 31.66 40.25 55.10
C SER A 425 33.06 40.90 55.05
N PRO A 426 33.51 41.48 53.92
CA PRO A 426 33.10 42.83 53.45
C PRO A 426 33.02 42.90 51.89
N ALA A 427 32.64 43.93 51.13
CA ALA A 427 32.10 45.28 51.27
C ALA A 427 31.81 45.82 49.84
N HIS A 428 30.81 46.71 49.72
CA HIS A 428 30.68 47.90 48.84
C HIS A 428 30.97 47.81 47.32
N SER A 429 30.29 48.48 46.38
CA SER A 429 29.14 49.39 46.30
C SER A 429 28.93 49.73 44.81
N SER A 430 27.79 50.37 44.51
CA SER A 430 27.42 51.22 43.35
C SER A 430 26.72 50.60 42.12
N THR A 431 25.37 50.65 42.16
CA THR A 431 24.47 51.45 41.27
C THR A 431 25.12 52.16 40.07
N SER A 432 24.53 52.31 38.88
CA SER A 432 23.11 52.37 38.46
C SER A 432 22.98 52.47 36.93
N LEU A 433 21.94 51.81 36.41
CA LEU A 433 20.92 52.27 35.45
C LEU A 433 21.26 52.78 34.01
N THR A 434 20.40 52.26 33.12
CA THR A 434 19.82 52.83 31.87
C THR A 434 20.48 52.50 30.53
N GLY A 435 19.63 52.14 29.55
CA GLY A 435 19.91 52.43 28.13
C GLY A 435 19.53 51.36 27.11
N LYS A 436 18.23 51.31 26.77
CA LYS A 436 17.57 50.75 25.57
C LYS A 436 18.35 50.72 24.22
N SER A 437 18.11 49.61 23.49
CA SER A 437 17.65 49.50 22.08
C SER A 437 18.55 49.81 20.86
N GLY A 438 18.45 48.92 19.84
CA GLY A 438 18.74 49.16 18.41
C GLY A 438 19.79 48.20 17.84
N SER A 439 19.45 47.06 17.21
CA SER A 439 19.03 46.85 15.81
C SER A 439 20.09 47.19 14.74
N SER A 440 20.35 46.18 13.88
CA SER A 440 20.81 46.24 12.47
C SER A 440 22.22 46.80 12.19
N SER A 441 23.03 46.34 11.24
CA SER A 441 22.96 45.34 10.17
C SER A 441 24.32 45.34 9.41
N VAL A 442 24.52 44.33 8.54
CA VAL A 442 25.31 44.26 7.28
C VAL A 442 26.86 44.31 7.24
N GLY A 443 27.40 43.42 6.40
CA GLY A 443 28.64 43.59 5.60
C GLY A 443 29.72 42.53 5.86
N ALA A 444 29.73 41.35 5.24
CA ALA A 444 30.14 41.01 3.86
C ALA A 444 31.66 40.70 3.65
N SER A 445 31.90 39.49 3.13
CA SER A 445 32.91 39.05 2.11
C SER A 445 34.39 38.77 2.44
N GLY A 446 34.86 37.62 1.91
CA GLY A 446 36.25 37.29 1.50
C GLY A 446 36.89 36.11 2.26
N ALA A 447 36.77 34.84 1.85
CA ALA A 447 37.39 34.09 0.73
C ALA A 447 38.82 33.54 0.97
N ALA A 448 38.89 32.20 0.91
CA ALA A 448 39.96 31.30 0.40
C ALA A 448 41.26 30.99 1.20
N GLY A 449 41.56 29.69 1.30
CA GLY A 449 42.92 29.14 1.44
C GLY A 449 43.04 27.89 2.34
N GLY A 450 43.11 26.68 1.76
CA GLY A 450 43.49 25.42 2.46
C GLY A 450 45.02 25.19 2.51
N PRO A 451 45.50 23.93 2.61
CA PRO A 451 45.52 23.08 3.81
C PRO A 451 46.95 22.60 4.20
N ALA A 452 47.17 22.13 5.45
CA ALA A 452 48.41 21.43 5.86
C ALA A 452 48.27 20.50 7.11
N VAL A 453 48.33 19.19 6.83
CA VAL A 453 49.07 18.03 7.41
C VAL A 453 49.72 18.05 8.85
N ALA A 454 49.31 17.03 9.66
CA ALA A 454 50.03 16.11 10.61
C ALA A 454 50.50 16.54 12.05
N PRO A 455 50.98 15.63 12.94
CA PRO A 455 50.38 14.36 13.49
C PRO A 455 50.65 14.09 15.01
N GLY A 456 50.17 12.94 15.55
CA GLY A 456 50.70 12.21 16.75
C GLY A 456 49.62 11.83 17.81
N GLY A 457 49.58 10.67 18.50
CA GLY A 457 50.38 9.44 18.56
C GLY A 457 49.94 8.54 19.77
N GLY A 458 50.22 7.22 19.71
CA GLY A 458 50.32 6.22 20.82
C GLY A 458 49.01 5.73 21.49
N ALA A 459 48.81 4.48 21.96
CA ALA A 459 49.70 3.35 22.22
C ALA A 459 48.94 1.99 22.27
N VAL A 460 49.72 0.92 22.13
CA VAL A 460 49.45 -0.54 22.09
C VAL A 460 49.53 -1.16 23.50
N VAL A 461 48.79 -2.26 23.79
CA VAL A 461 49.32 -3.46 24.48
C VAL A 461 48.48 -4.72 24.14
N ASP A 462 49.22 -5.79 23.86
CA ASP A 462 48.88 -7.18 23.49
C ASP A 462 48.77 -8.09 24.73
N LEU A 463 47.95 -9.16 24.67
CA LEU A 463 48.01 -10.30 25.57
C LEU A 463 47.63 -11.60 24.81
N THR A 464 48.65 -12.35 24.45
CA THR A 464 48.61 -13.76 24.03
C THR A 464 48.49 -14.73 25.22
N LEU A 465 48.19 -16.01 24.88
CA LEU A 465 48.37 -17.28 25.65
C LEU A 465 47.08 -17.78 26.38
N ASP A 466 46.61 -19.03 26.34
CA ASP A 466 47.21 -20.35 26.06
C ASP A 466 46.16 -21.49 25.83
N SER A 467 46.66 -22.65 25.34
CA SER A 467 46.27 -24.06 25.62
C SER A 467 45.45 -24.92 24.61
N SER A 468 46.18 -25.54 23.68
CA SER A 468 46.49 -26.98 23.45
C SER A 468 45.49 -28.15 23.66
N SER A 469 45.42 -29.06 22.66
CA SER A 469 45.39 -30.56 22.71
C SER A 469 45.41 -31.11 21.26
N GLU A 470 46.50 -31.74 20.76
CA GLU A 470 46.82 -33.21 20.70
C GLU A 470 45.77 -34.05 19.92
N GLU A 471 46.05 -34.99 19.01
CA GLU A 471 47.25 -35.62 18.41
C GLU A 471 46.85 -36.38 17.10
N GLU A 472 47.86 -36.90 16.38
CA GLU A 472 47.86 -37.51 15.04
C GLU A 472 47.27 -38.94 14.89
N GLY A 473 47.04 -39.35 13.63
CA GLY A 473 47.06 -40.76 13.19
C GLY A 473 46.63 -40.99 11.72
N GLY A 474 47.57 -41.42 10.85
CA GLY A 474 47.41 -41.66 9.39
C GLY A 474 46.54 -42.87 8.99
N VAL A 475 46.46 -43.38 7.74
CA VAL A 475 47.38 -43.50 6.60
C VAL A 475 46.58 -43.93 5.33
N ALA A 476 47.06 -43.54 4.13
CA ALA A 476 46.89 -44.09 2.76
C ALA A 476 45.51 -44.14 2.06
N GLY A 477 45.38 -43.86 0.75
CA GLY A 477 46.37 -43.48 -0.26
C GLY A 477 45.78 -43.30 -1.68
N GLY A 478 46.49 -42.50 -2.51
CA GLY A 478 46.59 -42.42 -4.00
C GLY A 478 45.33 -42.13 -4.83
N ASP A 479 45.38 -41.43 -5.96
CA ASP A 479 46.39 -40.65 -6.69
C ASP A 479 45.59 -39.85 -7.76
N SER A 480 45.85 -38.55 -7.92
CA SER A 480 45.80 -37.84 -9.22
C SER A 480 46.25 -36.38 -9.06
N GLU A 481 47.52 -36.15 -9.36
CA GLU A 481 48.14 -34.90 -9.88
C GLU A 481 47.42 -34.46 -11.18
N ASP A 482 47.42 -33.24 -11.70
CA ASP A 482 47.83 -31.89 -11.28
C ASP A 482 47.28 -30.94 -12.36
N THR A 483 46.84 -29.73 -11.98
CA THR A 483 47.37 -28.43 -12.46
C THR A 483 46.46 -27.25 -12.07
N GLU A 484 47.09 -26.43 -11.25
CA GLU A 484 46.83 -25.09 -10.74
C GLU A 484 46.31 -24.07 -11.78
N ASP A 485 45.38 -23.18 -11.40
CA ASP A 485 45.79 -21.84 -10.94
C ASP A 485 44.65 -21.08 -10.23
N SER A 486 45.05 -20.28 -9.24
CA SER A 486 44.22 -19.70 -8.18
C SER A 486 43.86 -18.23 -8.41
N ALA A 487 42.67 -17.80 -7.96
CA ALA A 487 42.51 -16.49 -7.31
C ALA A 487 41.26 -16.48 -6.41
N ASP A 488 41.54 -16.36 -5.12
CA ASP A 488 40.68 -16.41 -3.95
C ASP A 488 39.79 -15.16 -3.77
N SER A 489 38.57 -15.33 -3.25
CA SER A 489 37.74 -14.26 -2.67
C SER A 489 36.64 -14.82 -1.76
N PRO A 490 36.37 -14.17 -0.60
CA PRO A 490 35.81 -14.82 0.58
C PRO A 490 34.28 -14.89 0.61
N ALA A 491 33.77 -15.86 1.37
CA ALA A 491 32.35 -16.08 1.65
C ALA A 491 31.66 -14.86 2.32
N PRO A 492 30.44 -14.47 1.92
CA PRO A 492 29.77 -13.33 2.53
C PRO A 492 29.03 -13.73 3.80
N LYS A 493 29.42 -13.06 4.89
CA LYS A 493 28.73 -13.03 6.18
C LYS A 493 27.31 -12.48 6.03
N ARG A 494 26.36 -13.02 6.79
CA ARG A 494 24.97 -12.56 6.93
C ARG A 494 24.93 -11.05 7.20
N GLY A 495 24.49 -10.27 6.21
CA GLY A 495 24.38 -8.81 6.26
C GLY A 495 23.10 -8.35 6.95
N ARG A 496 23.28 -7.65 8.06
CA ARG A 496 22.31 -6.78 8.74
C ARG A 496 21.80 -5.74 7.74
N TYR A 497 20.49 -5.61 7.58
CA TYR A 497 19.87 -4.57 6.76
C TYR A 497 20.13 -3.20 7.40
N ASN A 498 21.07 -2.41 6.84
CA ASN A 498 21.16 -0.99 7.13
C ASN A 498 20.09 -0.27 6.30
N TYR A 499 19.06 0.23 6.98
CA TYR A 499 18.16 1.22 6.42
C TYR A 499 18.90 2.56 6.34
N ASP A 500 18.93 3.14 5.16
CA ASP A 500 19.40 4.51 4.93
C ASP A 500 18.59 5.47 5.81
N LYS A 501 19.28 6.21 6.67
CA LYS A 501 18.69 7.15 7.64
C LYS A 501 18.23 8.48 7.03
N ASP A 502 18.33 8.64 5.72
CA ASP A 502 18.03 9.90 5.02
C ASP A 502 16.56 10.04 4.58
N LEU A 503 15.64 9.23 5.11
CA LEU A 503 14.20 9.34 4.87
C LEU A 503 13.44 10.16 5.93
N VAL A 504 14.14 10.80 6.88
CA VAL A 504 13.53 11.65 7.91
C VAL A 504 14.20 13.02 7.95
N THR A 505 14.09 13.78 6.87
CA THR A 505 14.22 15.23 6.92
C THR A 505 13.46 15.88 5.78
N ALA A 506 12.66 16.89 6.13
CA ALA A 506 11.72 17.65 5.30
C ALA A 506 10.45 16.90 4.88
N TYR A 507 9.43 16.88 5.75
CA TYR A 507 8.32 17.84 5.72
C TYR A 507 7.45 17.68 6.98
#